data_AF-M0N135-F1
#
_entry.id   AF-M0N135-F1
#
_cell.length_a   1.000
_cell.length_b   1.000
_cell.length_c   1.000
_cell.angle_alpha   90.00
_cell.angle_beta   90.00
_cell.angle_gamma   90.00
#
_symmetry.space_group_name_H-M   'P 1'
#
loop_
_entity.id
_entity.type
_entity.pdbx_description
1 polymer ?
#
loop_
_entity_poly.entity_id
_entity_poly.type
_entity_poly.pdbx_seq_one_letter_code
_entity_poly.pdbx_strand_id
1 'polypeptide(L)' 'MVGPVSQEERLTASRRIKIGFIVLVGLSAGLITLQGEPSLLTFALAVCAGLVVGTVVVWLAFPRGLGFRS' A
#
# COMPACT_ATOMS: atom_id res chain seq x y z
N MET A 1 22.55 -15.75 18.20
CA MET A 1 21.80 -15.07 19.28
C MET A 1 20.74 -14.21 18.63
N VAL A 2 19.45 -14.53 18.80
CA VAL A 2 18.37 -13.61 18.42
C VAL A 2 18.07 -12.72 19.63
N GLY A 3 18.69 -11.54 19.67
CA GLY A 3 18.27 -10.49 20.58
C GLY A 3 16.87 -9.99 20.19
N PRO A 4 16.07 -9.46 21.13
CA PRO A 4 14.78 -8.87 20.80
C PRO A 4 14.97 -7.79 19.72
N VAL A 5 14.21 -7.91 18.62
CA VAL A 5 14.25 -6.95 17.51
C VAL A 5 13.98 -5.55 18.05
N SER A 6 14.89 -4.61 17.76
CA SER A 6 14.75 -3.23 18.22
C SER A 6 13.43 -2.63 17.73
N GLN A 7 12.83 -1.75 18.55
CA GLN A 7 11.55 -1.10 18.19
C GLN A 7 11.66 -0.37 16.84
N GLU A 8 12.81 0.25 16.57
CA GLU A 8 13.08 1.03 15.35
C GLU A 8 13.12 0.14 14.09
N GLU A 9 13.76 -1.03 14.17
CA GLU A 9 13.75 -2.01 13.07
C GLU A 9 12.34 -2.53 12.80
N ARG A 10 11.53 -2.80 13.83
CA ARG A 10 10.15 -3.25 13.64
C ARG A 10 9.27 -2.18 12.97
N LEU A 11 9.43 -0.92 13.37
CA LEU A 11 8.68 0.20 12.77
C LEU A 11 9.05 0.40 11.30
N THR A 12 10.35 0.32 10.98
CA THR A 12 10.86 0.45 9.62
C THR A 12 10.39 -0.70 8.72
N ALA A 13 10.47 -1.94 9.21
CA ALA A 13 9.97 -3.11 8.50
C ALA A 13 8.45 -3.03 8.26
N SER A 14 7.68 -2.67 9.29
CA SER A 14 6.24 -2.49 9.17
C SER A 14 5.87 -1.40 8.16
N ARG A 15 6.60 -0.29 8.13
CA ARG A 15 6.38 0.79 7.16
C ARG A 15 6.66 0.33 5.74
N ARG A 16 7.76 -0.39 5.51
CA ARG A 16 8.09 -0.96 4.18
C ARG A 16 7.01 -1.91 3.68
N ILE A 17 6.53 -2.82 4.53
CA ILE A 17 5.47 -3.78 4.17
C ILE A 17 4.17 -3.05 3.80
N LYS A 18 3.77 -2.04 4.58
CA LYS A 18 2.58 -1.22 4.30
C LYS A 18 2.68 -0.53 2.94
N ILE A 19 3.81 0.11 2.66
CA ILE A 19 4.04 0.78 1.38
C ILE A 19 4.01 -0.25 0.23
N GLY A 20 4.69 -1.38 0.39
CA GLY A 20 4.71 -2.46 -0.60
C GLY A 20 3.30 -2.97 -0.90
N PHE A 21 2.47 -3.15 0.12
CA PHE A 21 1.07 -3.55 -0.05
C PHE A 21 0.25 -2.51 -0.82
N ILE A 22 0.36 -1.22 -0.47
CA ILE A 22 -0.36 -0.14 -1.17
C ILE A 22 0.02 -0.10 -2.65
N VAL A 23 1.33 -0.16 -2.94
CA VAL A 23 1.86 -0.18 -4.31
C VAL A 23 1.38 -1.42 -5.08
N LEU A 24 1.38 -2.59 -4.43
CA LEU A 24 0.91 -3.84 -5.04
C LEU A 24 -0.57 -3.74 -5.42
N VAL A 25 -1.43 -3.19 -4.55
CA VAL A 25 -2.86 -3.00 -4.83
C VAL A 25 -3.06 -2.00 -5.99
N GLY A 26 -2.35 -0.87 -5.97
CA GLY A 26 -2.40 0.13 -7.05
C GLY A 26 -1.99 -0.44 -8.41
N LEU A 27 -0.83 -1.10 -8.47
CA LEU A 27 -0.35 -1.73 -9.70
C LEU A 27 -1.29 -2.84 -10.18
N SER A 28 -1.80 -3.67 -9.27
CA SER A 28 -2.73 -4.74 -9.62
C SER A 28 -4.01 -4.18 -10.26
N ALA A 29 -4.60 -3.13 -9.68
CA ALA A 29 -5.76 -2.46 -10.24
C ALA A 29 -5.50 -1.93 -11.66
N GLY A 30 -4.34 -1.29 -11.89
CA GLY A 30 -3.93 -0.85 -13.22
C GLY A 30 -3.73 -2.00 -14.20
N LEU A 31 -2.98 -3.03 -13.82
CA LEU A 31 -2.69 -4.17 -14.68
C LEU A 31 -3.96 -4.93 -15.10
N ILE A 32 -4.96 -5.02 -14.22
CA ILE A 32 -6.27 -5.63 -14.55
C ILE A 32 -6.93 -4.90 -15.73
N THR A 33 -6.79 -3.58 -15.83
CA THR A 33 -7.41 -2.80 -16.93
C THR A 33 -6.81 -3.13 -18.29
N LEU A 34 -5.56 -3.56 -18.37
CA LEU A 34 -4.87 -3.88 -19.62
C LEU A 34 -5.53 -5.06 -20.37
N GLN A 35 -6.40 -5.82 -19.71
CA GLN A 35 -7.13 -6.93 -20.31
C GLN A 35 -8.20 -6.48 -21.34
N GLY A 36 -8.56 -5.20 -21.41
CA GLY A 36 -9.69 -4.71 -22.21
C GLY A 36 -9.41 -3.52 -23.12
N GLU A 37 -8.17 -3.27 -23.53
CA GLU A 37 -7.76 -2.08 -24.31
C GLU A 37 -8.10 -0.74 -23.61
N PRO A 38 -7.53 -0.49 -22.41
CA PRO A 38 -7.84 0.73 -21.67
C PRO A 38 -7.15 1.93 -22.30
N SER A 39 -7.81 3.10 -22.22
CA SER A 39 -7.13 4.37 -22.47
C SER A 39 -6.04 4.60 -21.41
N LEU A 40 -5.01 5.40 -21.76
CA LEU A 40 -3.95 5.78 -20.81
C LEU A 40 -4.52 6.44 -19.55
N LEU A 41 -5.60 7.22 -19.72
CA LEU A 41 -6.31 7.88 -18.63
C LEU A 41 -6.99 6.87 -17.71
N THR A 42 -7.64 5.85 -18.28
CA THR A 42 -8.32 4.79 -17.52
C THR A 42 -7.34 3.99 -16.69
N PHE A 43 -6.18 3.64 -17.26
CA PHE A 43 -5.12 2.95 -16.53
C PHE A 43 -4.61 3.78 -15.35
N ALA A 44 -4.30 5.06 -15.57
CA ALA A 44 -3.83 5.96 -14.52
C ALA A 44 -4.87 6.12 -13.40
N LEU A 45 -6.14 6.27 -13.75
CA LEU A 45 -7.24 6.35 -12.77
C LEU A 45 -7.39 5.05 -11.98
N ALA A 46 -7.27 3.89 -12.62
CA ALA A 46 -7.33 2.60 -11.94
C ALA A 46 -6.17 2.41 -10.96
N VAL A 47 -4.95 2.80 -11.34
CA VAL A 47 -3.80 2.78 -10.43
C VAL A 47 -4.03 3.72 -9.25
N CYS A 48 -4.47 4.97 -9.50
CA CYS A 48 -4.77 5.94 -8.43
C CYS A 48 -5.86 5.42 -7.50
N ALA A 49 -6.95 4.86 -8.04
CA ALA A 49 -8.01 4.26 -7.25
C ALA A 49 -7.49 3.09 -6.40
N GLY A 50 -6.66 2.21 -6.97
CA GLY A 50 -6.04 1.11 -6.24
C GLY A 50 -5.09 1.59 -5.13
N LEU A 51 -4.33 2.67 -5.34
CA LEU A 51 -3.48 3.27 -4.30
C LEU A 51 -4.32 3.86 -3.16
N VAL A 52 -5.42 4.53 -3.48
CA VAL A 52 -6.37 5.06 -2.48
C VAL A 52 -6.97 3.92 -1.68
N VAL A 53 -7.47 2.87 -2.35
CA VAL A 53 -8.02 1.68 -1.69
C VAL A 53 -6.97 1.00 -0.82
N GLY A 54 -5.75 0.78 -1.33
CA GLY A 54 -4.65 0.19 -0.55
C GLY A 54 -4.33 1.02 0.69
N THR A 55 -4.35 2.34 0.59
CA THR A 55 -4.15 3.25 1.72
C THR A 55 -5.26 3.13 2.76
N VAL A 56 -6.52 3.10 2.32
CA VAL A 56 -7.70 2.91 3.19
C VAL A 56 -7.63 1.56 3.91
N VAL A 57 -7.26 0.49 3.19
CA VAL A 57 -7.11 -0.85 3.75
C VAL A 57 -6.01 -0.87 4.81
N VAL A 58 -4.84 -0.28 4.55
CA VAL A 58 -3.76 -0.19 5.54
C VAL A 58 -4.17 0.65 6.74
N TRP A 59 -4.91 1.74 6.53
CA TRP A 59 -5.44 2.57 7.61
C TRP A 59 -6.41 1.80 8.49
N LEU A 60 -7.32 1.04 7.90
CA LEU A 60 -8.28 0.20 8.60
C LEU A 60 -7.61 -0.97 9.33
N ALA A 61 -6.63 -1.63 8.69
CA ALA A 61 -5.94 -2.79 9.24
C ALA A 61 -4.93 -2.42 10.33
N PHE A 62 -4.32 -1.23 10.27
CA PHE A 62 -3.33 -0.75 11.23
C PHE A 62 -3.69 0.63 11.80
N PRO A 63 -4.80 0.75 12.55
CA PRO A 63 -5.32 2.04 13.04
C PRO A 63 -4.39 2.76 14.02
N ARG A 64 -3.37 2.09 14.57
CA ARG A 64 -2.36 2.67 15.48
C ARG A 64 -0.97 2.85 14.87
N GLY A 65 -0.74 2.45 13.62
CA GLY A 65 0.60 2.36 13.04
C GLY A 65 0.88 3.32 11.88
N LEU A 66 -0.06 4.19 11.54
CA LEU A 66 0.14 5.37 10.69
C LEU A 66 0.19 6.55 11.65
N GLY A 67 1.35 7.17 11.85
CA GLY A 67 1.55 8.30 12.76
C GLY A 67 0.82 9.59 12.32
N PHE A 68 -0.48 9.52 12.13
CA PHE A 68 -1.37 10.64 11.79
C PHE A 68 -2.15 11.16 13.00
N ARG A 69 -1.96 10.56 14.18
CA ARG A 69 -2.49 11.06 15.46
C ARG A 69 -1.30 11.47 16.31
N SER A 70 -0.93 12.74 16.20
CA SER A 70 -0.22 13.47 17.26
C SER A 70 -1.19 13.89 18.34
#